data_AF-A0A1X0P9V8-F1
#
_entry.id   AF-A0A1X0P9V8-F1
#
_cell.length_a   1.000
_cell.length_b   1.000
_cell.length_c   1.000
_cell.angle_alpha   90.00
_cell.angle_beta   90.00
_cell.angle_gamma   90.00
#
_symmetry.space_group_name_H-M   'P 1'
#
loop_
_entity.id
_entity.type
_entity.pdbx_description
1 polymer ?
#
loop_
_entity_poly.entity_id
_entity_poly.type
_entity_poly.pdbx_seq_one_letter_code
_entity_poly.pdbx_strand_id
1 'polypeptide(L)'
;MCRFWAGLVWQLPSLDSYEYYWRLDTDSFLTQAVPCDVFRLMQVNQCVYGYRSIRLDDAEVVKDLWPTFKKWAKTALSTSELESVSRFALQDKRKYRGIMYYNNFELGTMALKRHPLYTSMFHFLDEN
;
A
#
# COMPACT_ATOMS: atom_id res chain seq x y z
N MET A 1 9.78 -11.16 -5.53
CA MET A 1 9.30 -10.82 -4.18
C MET A 1 8.29 -9.67 -4.22
N CYS A 2 8.62 -8.50 -4.79
CA CYS A 2 7.73 -7.32 -4.80
C CYS A 2 6.31 -7.58 -5.36
N ARG A 3 6.20 -8.22 -6.55
CA ARG A 3 4.91 -8.59 -7.17
C ARG A 3 4.00 -9.40 -6.24
N PHE A 4 4.56 -10.35 -5.50
CA PHE A 4 3.80 -11.21 -4.59
C PHE A 4 3.18 -10.39 -3.45
N TRP A 5 3.97 -9.53 -2.81
CA TRP A 5 3.49 -8.65 -1.74
C TRP A 5 2.61 -7.50 -2.22
N ALA A 6 2.75 -7.09 -3.48
CA ALA A 6 1.91 -6.07 -4.08
C ALA A 6 0.46 -6.56 -4.27
N GLY A 7 0.22 -7.84 -4.58
CA GLY A 7 -1.14 -8.32 -4.87
C GLY A 7 -1.42 -9.79 -4.57
N LEU A 8 -0.51 -10.70 -4.94
CA LEU A 8 -0.81 -12.14 -4.92
C LEU A 8 -1.00 -12.71 -3.51
N VAL A 9 -0.22 -12.24 -2.53
CA VAL A 9 -0.30 -12.72 -1.14
C VAL A 9 -1.70 -12.53 -0.55
N TRP A 10 -2.37 -11.44 -0.93
CA TRP A 10 -3.67 -11.06 -0.40
C TRP A 10 -4.83 -11.91 -0.94
N GLN A 11 -4.54 -12.79 -1.90
CA GLN A 11 -5.50 -13.72 -2.51
C GLN A 11 -5.35 -15.15 -1.95
N LEU A 12 -4.42 -15.37 -1.02
CA LEU A 12 -4.23 -16.68 -0.41
C LEU A 12 -5.43 -17.04 0.47
N PRO A 13 -6.06 -18.23 0.29
CA PRO A 13 -7.20 -18.64 1.11
C PRO A 13 -6.87 -18.72 2.61
N SER A 14 -5.61 -18.96 2.95
CA SER A 14 -5.14 -18.95 4.34
C SER A 14 -5.29 -17.59 5.02
N LEU A 15 -5.47 -16.50 4.25
CA LEU A 15 -5.69 -15.16 4.81
C LEU A 15 -7.17 -14.76 4.90
N ASP A 16 -8.10 -15.58 4.38
CA ASP A 16 -9.52 -15.23 4.27
C ASP A 16 -10.19 -14.97 5.63
N SER A 17 -9.78 -15.69 6.66
CA SER A 17 -10.30 -15.56 8.02
C SER A 17 -9.80 -14.34 8.79
N TYR A 18 -8.86 -13.56 8.24
CA TYR A 18 -8.28 -12.42 8.96
C TYR A 18 -8.85 -11.08 8.48
N GLU A 19 -9.07 -10.17 9.42
CA GLU A 19 -9.50 -8.79 9.19
C GLU A 19 -8.33 -7.81 9.15
N TYR A 20 -7.24 -8.13 9.84
CA TYR A 20 -6.04 -7.31 9.95
C TYR A 20 -4.79 -8.18 9.74
N TYR A 21 -3.71 -7.55 9.28
CA TYR A 21 -2.40 -8.17 9.16
C TYR A 21 -1.32 -7.26 9.76
N TRP A 22 -0.28 -7.87 10.30
CA TRP A 22 0.97 -7.18 10.64
C TRP A 22 2.10 -7.81 9.84
N ARG A 23 2.59 -7.09 8.83
CA ARG A 23 3.77 -7.48 8.06
C ARG A 23 5.02 -7.04 8.80
N LEU A 24 5.87 -8.02 9.10
CA LEU A 24 7.24 -7.86 9.55
C LEU A 24 8.13 -8.56 8.53
N ASP A 25 9.04 -7.82 7.90
CA ASP A 25 10.00 -8.41 6.96
C ASP A 25 11.06 -9.24 7.69
N THR A 26 11.86 -10.02 6.96
CA THR A 26 12.84 -10.94 7.55
C THR A 26 13.95 -10.25 8.35
N ASP A 27 14.16 -8.95 8.12
CA ASP A 27 15.12 -8.09 8.80
C ASP A 27 14.46 -7.11 9.79
N SER A 28 13.19 -7.34 10.13
CA SER A 28 12.44 -6.50 11.07
C SER A 28 12.55 -7.01 12.50
N PHE A 29 12.92 -6.12 13.41
CA PHE A 29 13.04 -6.41 14.84
C PHE A 29 12.16 -5.48 15.67
N LEU A 30 11.39 -6.08 16.59
CA LEU A 30 10.77 -5.34 17.69
C LEU A 30 11.78 -5.30 18.84
N THR A 31 12.35 -4.12 19.11
CA THR A 31 13.40 -3.95 20.13
C THR A 31 12.86 -3.86 21.55
N GLN A 32 11.54 -3.72 21.70
CA GLN A 32 10.83 -3.61 22.98
C GLN A 32 9.50 -4.35 22.89
N ALA A 33 8.94 -4.69 24.04
CA ALA A 33 7.59 -5.25 24.12
C ALA A 33 6.55 -4.25 23.60
N VAL A 34 5.53 -4.76 22.93
CA VAL A 34 4.40 -3.98 22.42
C VAL A 34 3.33 -3.99 23.52
N PRO A 35 3.07 -2.87 24.23
CA PRO A 35 2.29 -2.88 25.47
C PRO A 35 0.77 -2.91 25.23
N CYS A 36 0.32 -3.03 23.98
CA CYS A 36 -1.09 -2.98 23.61
C CYS A 36 -1.43 -3.96 22.49
N ASP A 37 -2.72 -4.27 22.37
CA ASP A 37 -3.27 -4.94 21.20
C ASP A 37 -3.38 -3.93 20.05
N VAL A 38 -2.44 -4.02 19.11
CA VAL A 38 -2.35 -3.11 17.97
C VAL A 38 -3.53 -3.27 17.00
N PHE A 39 -4.12 -4.48 16.90
CA PHE A 39 -5.28 -4.71 16.05
C PHE A 39 -6.53 -4.09 16.65
N ARG A 40 -6.69 -4.22 17.98
CA ARG A 40 -7.75 -3.52 18.70
C ARG A 40 -7.62 -2.01 18.57
N LEU A 41 -6.39 -1.47 18.64
CA LEU A 41 -6.13 -0.05 18.44
C LEU A 41 -6.54 0.41 17.04
N MET A 42 -6.21 -0.35 15.99
CA MET A 42 -6.66 -0.02 14.64
C MET A 42 -8.18 -0.03 14.52
N GLN A 43 -8.84 -1.04 15.09
CA GLN A 43 -10.29 -1.20 15.04
C GLN A 43 -11.01 -0.04 15.74
N VAL A 44 -10.62 0.28 16.98
CA VAL A 44 -11.27 1.34 17.79
C VAL A 44 -11.08 2.72 17.16
N ASN A 45 -9.90 2.99 16.59
CA ASN A 45 -9.61 4.28 15.95
C ASN A 45 -9.99 4.31 14.46
N GLN A 46 -10.64 3.26 13.94
CA GLN A 46 -11.01 3.14 12.52
C GLN A 46 -9.82 3.36 11.57
N CYS A 47 -8.62 2.99 12.00
CA CYS A 47 -7.43 3.09 11.17
C CYS A 47 -7.43 1.98 10.12
N VAL A 48 -7.11 2.32 8.87
CA VAL A 48 -7.05 1.37 7.75
C VAL A 48 -5.64 0.86 7.46
N TYR A 49 -4.63 1.66 7.79
CA TYR A 49 -3.23 1.39 7.49
C TYR A 49 -2.31 2.14 8.47
N GLY A 50 -1.29 1.44 8.97
CA GLY A 50 -0.28 1.94 9.88
C GLY A 50 1.12 1.63 9.36
N TYR A 51 2.01 2.59 9.48
CA TYR A 51 3.38 2.53 8.99
C TYR A 51 4.33 3.13 10.02
N ARG A 52 5.62 2.75 9.94
CA ARG A 52 6.67 3.32 10.80
C ARG A 52 7.43 4.48 10.13
N SER A 53 7.72 4.36 8.84
CA SER A 53 8.57 5.31 8.12
C SER A 53 8.13 5.48 6.67
N ILE A 54 8.37 6.68 6.13
CA ILE A 54 8.22 6.98 4.70
C ILE A 54 9.61 7.00 4.07
N ARG A 55 9.74 6.42 2.87
CA ARG A 55 10.98 6.44 2.09
C ARG A 55 10.74 6.88 0.66
N LEU A 56 11.83 7.22 -0.01
CA LEU A 56 11.89 7.40 -1.45
C LEU A 56 12.59 6.18 -2.04
N ASP A 57 12.00 5.61 -3.08
CA ASP A 57 12.64 4.57 -3.89
C ASP A 57 13.59 5.19 -4.92
N ASP A 58 14.44 4.35 -5.52
CA ASP A 58 15.29 4.76 -6.63
C ASP A 58 14.44 5.12 -7.86
N ALA A 59 14.79 6.21 -8.55
CA ALA A 59 14.06 6.69 -9.70
C ALA A 59 14.02 5.66 -10.84
N GLU A 60 15.06 4.85 -11.00
CA GLU A 60 15.10 3.80 -12.03
C GLU A 60 14.14 2.65 -11.71
N VAL A 61 13.90 2.35 -10.42
CA VAL A 61 12.96 1.32 -9.98
C VAL A 61 11.51 1.73 -10.26
N VAL A 62 11.20 3.03 -10.21
CA VAL A 62 9.82 3.55 -10.35
C VAL A 62 9.57 4.31 -11.65
N LYS A 63 10.46 4.21 -12.64
CA LYS A 63 10.49 5.02 -13.86
C LYS A 63 9.14 5.15 -14.57
N ASP A 64 8.42 4.03 -14.73
CA ASP A 64 7.15 3.97 -15.45
C ASP A 64 5.93 3.75 -14.54
N LEU A 65 6.14 3.66 -13.22
CA LEU A 65 5.06 3.38 -12.27
C LEU A 65 3.97 4.47 -12.30
N TRP A 66 4.35 5.75 -12.21
CA TRP A 66 3.38 6.84 -12.17
C TRP A 66 2.65 7.08 -13.51
N PRO A 67 3.33 7.08 -14.68
CA PRO A 67 2.64 7.11 -15.96
C PRO A 67 1.64 5.95 -16.13
N THR A 68 2.00 4.72 -15.76
CA THR A 68 1.13 3.55 -15.86
C THR A 68 -0.03 3.63 -14.86
N PHE A 69 0.22 4.01 -13.60
CA PHE A 69 -0.83 4.26 -12.61
C PHE A 69 -1.87 5.27 -13.12
N LYS A 70 -1.43 6.38 -13.73
CA LYS A 70 -2.36 7.39 -14.27
C LYS A 70 -3.25 6.87 -15.40
N LYS A 71 -2.82 5.86 -16.17
CA LYS A 71 -3.67 5.24 -17.19
C LYS A 71 -4.83 4.50 -16.54
N TRP A 72 -4.56 3.68 -15.53
CA TRP A 72 -5.58 3.01 -14.73
C TRP A 72 -6.47 4.02 -13.99
N ALA A 73 -5.88 5.00 -13.32
CA ALA A 73 -6.63 5.92 -12.48
C ALA A 73 -7.63 6.77 -13.29
N LYS A 74 -7.34 7.08 -14.55
CA LYS A 74 -8.27 7.78 -15.44
C LYS A 74 -9.50 6.96 -15.83
N THR A 75 -9.45 5.63 -15.75
CA THR A 75 -10.58 4.76 -16.05
C THR A 75 -11.33 4.31 -14.79
N ALA A 76 -10.66 4.31 -13.63
CA ALA A 76 -11.19 3.78 -12.39
C ALA A 76 -11.59 4.84 -11.34
N LEU A 77 -10.98 6.04 -11.36
CA LEU A 77 -11.23 7.09 -10.36
C LEU A 77 -11.96 8.29 -10.96
N SER A 78 -12.71 8.99 -10.11
CA SER A 78 -13.20 10.34 -10.44
C SER A 78 -12.06 11.35 -10.56
N THR A 79 -12.34 12.49 -11.20
CA THR A 79 -11.37 13.59 -11.32
C THR A 79 -10.88 14.08 -9.96
N SER A 80 -11.78 14.23 -8.98
CA SER A 80 -11.44 14.68 -7.63
C SER A 80 -10.57 13.67 -6.86
N GLU A 81 -10.82 12.37 -7.04
CA GLU A 81 -10.00 11.32 -6.41
C GLU A 81 -8.60 11.30 -7.02
N LEU A 82 -8.49 11.36 -8.35
CA LEU A 82 -7.20 11.43 -9.04
C LEU A 82 -6.41 12.68 -8.64
N GLU A 83 -7.05 13.83 -8.49
CA GLU A 83 -6.40 15.05 -8.00
C GLU A 83 -5.89 14.90 -6.57
N SER A 84 -6.70 14.32 -5.67
CA SER A 84 -6.32 14.05 -4.29
C SER A 84 -5.10 13.14 -4.21
N VAL A 85 -5.13 12.02 -4.93
CA VAL A 85 -4.00 11.07 -4.99
C VAL A 85 -2.76 11.71 -5.63
N SER A 86 -2.95 12.51 -6.68
CA SER A 86 -1.84 13.21 -7.35
C SER A 86 -1.16 14.21 -6.42
N ARG A 87 -1.92 14.95 -5.61
CA ARG A 87 -1.37 15.88 -4.63
C ARG A 87 -0.48 15.16 -3.62
N PHE A 88 -0.94 14.01 -3.13
CA PHE A 88 -0.16 13.17 -2.22
C PHE A 88 1.09 12.59 -2.89
N ALA A 89 0.95 11.97 -4.06
CA ALA A 89 2.05 11.28 -4.75
C ALA A 89 3.13 12.23 -5.27
N LEU A 90 2.75 13.46 -5.63
CA LEU A 90 3.67 14.43 -6.22
C LEU A 90 4.24 15.44 -5.21
N GLN A 91 3.55 15.73 -4.10
CA GLN A 91 4.00 16.70 -3.08
C GLN A 91 4.51 18.02 -3.71
N ASP A 92 3.69 18.62 -4.58
CA ASP A 92 4.00 19.85 -5.33
C ASP A 92 5.19 19.75 -6.31
N LYS A 93 5.65 18.54 -6.64
CA LYS A 93 6.66 18.30 -7.68
C LYS A 93 6.01 18.00 -9.03
N ARG A 94 6.76 18.24 -10.11
CA ARG A 94 6.32 17.92 -11.48
C ARG A 94 6.42 16.43 -11.83
N LYS A 95 7.16 15.64 -11.04
CA LYS A 95 7.44 14.22 -11.30
C LYS A 95 7.30 13.42 -10.02
N TYR A 96 6.81 12.18 -10.14
CA TYR A 96 6.76 11.21 -9.06
C TYR A 96 8.19 10.81 -8.67
N ARG A 97 8.45 10.70 -7.36
CA ARG A 97 9.78 10.44 -6.81
C ARG A 97 9.87 9.10 -6.06
N GLY A 98 8.89 8.21 -6.23
CA GLY A 98 8.90 6.94 -5.51
C GLY A 98 8.60 7.08 -4.02
N ILE A 99 7.78 8.06 -3.61
CA ILE A 99 7.39 8.16 -2.20
C ILE A 99 6.52 6.97 -1.81
N MET A 100 6.89 6.29 -0.73
CA MET A 100 6.16 5.14 -0.23
C MET A 100 6.16 5.08 1.29
N TYR A 101 5.10 4.51 1.85
CA TYR A 101 5.15 3.93 3.19
C TYR A 101 6.07 2.70 3.12
N TYR A 102 7.12 2.68 3.92
CA TYR A 102 8.14 1.64 3.83
C TYR A 102 7.59 0.31 4.34
N ASN A 103 7.35 -0.60 3.40
CA ASN A 103 6.50 -1.77 3.59
C ASN A 103 7.15 -2.97 4.31
N ASN A 104 8.40 -2.84 4.76
CA ASN A 104 9.01 -3.82 5.66
C ASN A 104 8.25 -3.88 7.01
N PHE A 105 7.55 -2.79 7.37
CA PHE A 105 6.61 -2.73 8.48
C PHE A 105 5.27 -2.18 7.99
N GLU A 106 4.23 -3.00 8.04
CA GLU A 106 2.85 -2.56 7.75
C GLU A 106 1.88 -3.19 8.75
N LEU A 107 1.00 -2.37 9.31
CA LEU A 107 -0.17 -2.85 10.05
C LEU A 107 -1.41 -2.42 9.26
N GLY A 108 -2.14 -3.35 8.66
CA GLY A 108 -3.16 -3.01 7.67
C GLY A 108 -4.45 -3.79 7.86
N THR A 109 -5.54 -3.20 7.38
CA THR A 109 -6.80 -3.92 7.21
C THR A 109 -6.74 -4.80 5.96
N MET A 110 -7.27 -6.02 6.03
CA MET A 110 -7.50 -6.86 4.85
C MET A 110 -8.54 -6.25 3.92
N ALA A 111 -9.48 -5.44 4.45
CA ALA A 111 -10.45 -4.69 3.67
C ALA A 111 -9.80 -3.78 2.61
N LEU A 112 -8.71 -3.09 2.96
CA LEU A 112 -7.95 -2.27 2.00
C LEU A 112 -7.41 -3.11 0.83
N LYS A 113 -6.83 -4.27 1.14
CA LYS A 113 -6.21 -5.17 0.13
C LYS A 113 -7.25 -5.89 -0.74
N ARG A 114 -8.46 -6.11 -0.19
CA ARG A 114 -9.61 -6.70 -0.90
C ARG A 114 -10.47 -5.67 -1.62
N HIS A 115 -10.16 -4.38 -1.49
CA HIS A 115 -10.96 -3.33 -2.11
C HIS A 115 -10.89 -3.45 -3.65
N PRO A 116 -12.02 -3.32 -4.38
CA PRO A 116 -12.03 -3.48 -5.84
C PRO A 116 -11.04 -2.56 -6.57
N LEU A 117 -10.84 -1.34 -6.07
CA LEU A 117 -9.82 -0.43 -6.62
C LEU A 117 -8.39 -0.96 -6.42
N TYR A 118 -8.08 -1.57 -5.27
CA TYR A 118 -6.76 -2.14 -5.01
C TYR A 118 -6.51 -3.31 -5.97
N THR A 119 -7.47 -4.23 -6.07
CA THR A 119 -7.38 -5.42 -6.92
C THR A 119 -7.28 -5.03 -8.40
N SER A 120 -8.15 -4.13 -8.89
CA SER A 120 -8.10 -3.67 -10.28
C SER A 120 -6.83 -2.88 -10.62
N MET A 121 -6.33 -2.05 -9.69
CA MET A 121 -5.05 -1.37 -9.84
C MET A 121 -3.91 -2.37 -9.96
N PHE A 122 -3.86 -3.36 -9.06
CA PHE A 122 -2.83 -4.39 -9.08
C PHE A 122 -2.85 -5.16 -10.41
N HIS A 123 -4.01 -5.64 -10.86
CA HIS A 123 -4.12 -6.36 -12.13
C HIS A 123 -3.67 -5.51 -13.32
N PHE A 124 -4.09 -4.24 -13.37
CA PHE A 124 -3.64 -3.33 -14.44
C PHE A 124 -2.12 -3.16 -14.46
N LEU A 125 -1.50 -2.99 -13.29
CA LEU A 125 -0.04 -2.86 -13.16
C LEU A 125 0.70 -4.17 -13.43
N ASP A 126 0.06 -5.32 -13.24
CA ASP A 126 0.67 -6.63 -13.44
C ASP A 126 0.70 -7.06 -14.92
N GLU A 127 -0.23 -6.54 -15.72
CA GLU A 127 -0.38 -6.82 -17.15
C GLU A 127 0.39 -5.85 -18.06
N ASN A 128 0.98 -4.78 -17.52
CA ASN A 128 1.66 -3.71 -18.27
C ASN A 128 3.09 -3.49 -17.78
#